data_AF-A0A094IBB1-F1
#
_entry.id   AF-A0A094IBB1-F1
#
_cell.length_a   1.000
_cell.length_b   1.000
_cell.length_c   1.000
_cell.angle_alpha   90.00
_cell.angle_beta   90.00
_cell.angle_gamma   90.00
#
_symmetry.space_group_name_H-M   'P 1'
#
loop_
_entity.id
_entity.type
_entity.pdbx_description
1 polymer ?
#
loop_
_entity_poly.entity_id
_entity_poly.type
_entity_poly.pdbx_seq_one_letter_code
_entity_poly.pdbx_strand_id
1 'polypeptide(L)'
;MRCGLLTFRYTLAIAGYCPYCVGDETLSPSQRMQQWMTKSTLLNHIDKHLETGAKKECPHPSCHVPLMNASDSRAHFQDAHYIEDPRSNCVSRKRKSEDDEENVQDTKGEALKYKSKKAKNEDEKVEGEEGKD
;
A
#
# COMPACT_ATOMS: atom_id res chain seq x y z
N MET A 1 25.63 0.77 -1.81
CA MET A 1 24.95 0.65 -3.12
C MET A 1 23.59 1.33 -3.02
N ARG A 2 23.21 2.16 -3.99
CA ARG A 2 21.91 2.85 -3.99
C ARG A 2 20.83 1.90 -4.51
N CYS A 3 19.78 1.69 -3.74
CA CYS A 3 18.65 0.84 -4.13
C CYS A 3 17.40 1.69 -4.46
N GLY A 4 17.35 2.92 -3.96
CA GLY A 4 16.32 3.87 -4.27
C GLY A 4 16.34 4.31 -5.72
N LEU A 5 15.16 4.70 -6.18
CA LEU A 5 14.96 5.25 -7.52
C LEU A 5 15.29 6.73 -7.60
N LEU A 6 15.72 7.20 -8.76
CA LEU A 6 16.08 8.59 -9.03
C LEU A 6 15.21 9.17 -10.13
N THR A 7 14.55 10.29 -9.85
CA THR A 7 13.76 11.04 -10.83
C THR A 7 14.38 12.41 -11.03
N PHE A 8 14.62 12.80 -12.29
CA PHE A 8 15.13 14.11 -12.68
C PHE A 8 14.15 14.77 -13.64
N ARG A 9 13.65 15.96 -13.31
CA ARG A 9 12.68 16.71 -14.14
C ARG A 9 11.51 15.85 -14.63
N TYR A 10 10.91 15.09 -13.72
CA TYR A 10 9.79 14.16 -13.99
C TYR A 10 10.14 12.92 -14.83
N THR A 11 11.40 12.73 -15.23
CA THR A 11 11.88 11.53 -15.91
C THR A 11 12.53 10.58 -14.92
N LEU A 12 12.16 9.29 -14.95
CA LEU A 12 12.83 8.25 -14.19
C LEU A 12 14.23 8.01 -14.78
N ALA A 13 15.27 8.38 -14.03
CA ALA A 13 16.66 8.20 -14.43
C ALA A 13 17.22 6.84 -13.98
N ILE A 14 16.81 6.37 -12.80
CA ILE A 14 17.26 5.10 -12.22
C ILE A 14 16.05 4.40 -11.59
N ALA A 15 15.83 3.14 -11.98
CA ALA A 15 14.82 2.29 -11.36
C ALA A 15 15.23 1.87 -9.95
N GLY A 16 14.26 1.61 -9.09
CA GLY A 16 14.50 1.11 -7.74
C GLY A 16 14.68 -0.40 -7.70
N TYR A 17 15.37 -0.89 -6.67
CA TYR A 17 15.56 -2.30 -6.37
C TYR A 17 15.25 -2.56 -4.89
N CYS A 18 14.66 -3.72 -4.59
CA CYS A 18 14.41 -4.14 -3.21
C CYS A 18 15.70 -4.70 -2.57
N PRO A 19 16.17 -4.15 -1.44
CA PRO A 19 17.33 -4.67 -0.71
C PRO A 19 17.20 -6.17 -0.35
N TYR A 20 15.98 -6.61 -0.02
CA TYR A 20 15.69 -8.01 0.32
C TYR A 20 15.84 -8.93 -0.87
N CYS A 21 15.20 -8.61 -2.00
CA CYS A 21 15.22 -9.48 -3.18
C CYS A 21 16.61 -9.58 -3.80
N VAL A 22 17.37 -8.48 -3.84
CA VAL A 22 18.74 -8.50 -4.41
C VAL A 22 19.64 -9.45 -3.63
N GLY A 23 19.52 -9.47 -2.30
CA GLY A 23 20.29 -10.34 -1.41
C GLY A 23 19.76 -11.76 -1.24
N ASP A 24 18.61 -12.09 -1.83
CA ASP A 24 17.98 -13.41 -1.67
C ASP A 24 18.40 -14.35 -2.82
N GLU A 25 19.29 -15.28 -2.53
CA GLU A 25 19.80 -16.25 -3.49
C GLU A 25 18.79 -17.34 -3.87
N THR A 26 17.68 -17.46 -3.13
CA THR A 26 16.62 -18.43 -3.43
C THR A 26 15.73 -17.99 -4.59
N LEU A 27 15.75 -16.70 -4.92
CA LEU A 27 15.00 -16.11 -6.02
C LEU A 27 15.75 -16.24 -7.35
N SER A 28 15.01 -16.39 -8.45
CA SER A 28 15.60 -16.35 -9.79
C SER A 28 16.24 -14.97 -10.07
N PRO A 29 17.25 -14.88 -10.97
CA PRO A 29 17.91 -13.60 -11.28
C PRO A 29 16.92 -12.48 -11.65
N SER A 30 15.87 -12.80 -12.39
CA SER A 30 14.83 -11.83 -12.77
C SER A 30 14.03 -11.32 -11.57
N GLN A 31 13.74 -12.17 -10.59
CA GLN A 31 13.05 -11.76 -9.35
C GLN A 31 13.97 -10.95 -8.44
N ARG A 32 15.25 -11.34 -8.34
CA ARG A 32 16.26 -10.62 -7.54
C ARG A 32 16.50 -9.21 -8.06
N MET A 33 16.61 -9.08 -9.37
CA MET A 33 16.85 -7.82 -10.08
C MET A 33 15.57 -7.17 -10.59
N GLN A 34 14.41 -7.48 -9.99
CA GLN A 34 13.16 -6.83 -10.35
C GLN A 34 13.34 -5.31 -10.24
N GLN A 35 12.90 -4.58 -11.26
CA GLN A 35 12.95 -3.12 -11.28
C GLN A 35 11.61 -2.55 -10.84
N TRP A 36 11.65 -1.55 -9.97
CA TRP A 36 10.48 -0.79 -9.55
C TRP A 36 10.53 0.62 -10.13
N MET A 37 9.48 0.99 -10.86
CA MET A 37 9.39 2.27 -11.58
C MET A 37 8.80 3.41 -10.74
N THR A 38 8.19 3.10 -9.58
CA THR A 38 7.53 4.08 -8.72
C THR A 38 7.87 3.84 -7.26
N LYS A 39 7.96 4.92 -6.46
CA LYS A 39 8.37 4.83 -5.05
C LYS A 39 7.39 4.00 -4.25
N SER A 40 6.10 4.26 -4.42
CA SER A 40 5.02 3.56 -3.72
C SER A 40 5.07 2.05 -3.92
N THR A 41 5.25 1.56 -5.14
CA THR A 41 5.27 0.09 -5.38
C THR A 41 6.51 -0.58 -4.82
N LEU A 42 7.67 0.09 -4.82
CA LEU A 42 8.87 -0.41 -4.15
C LEU A 42 8.65 -0.48 -2.64
N LEU A 43 8.12 0.58 -2.05
CA LEU A 43 7.91 0.68 -0.61
C LEU A 43 6.88 -0.34 -0.11
N ASN A 44 5.74 -0.45 -0.78
CA ASN A 44 4.72 -1.45 -0.46
C ASN A 44 5.27 -2.88 -0.56
N HIS A 45 6.23 -3.12 -1.45
CA HIS A 45 6.91 -4.41 -1.54
C HIS A 45 7.87 -4.64 -0.37
N ILE A 46 8.66 -3.63 0.02
CA ILE A 46 9.55 -3.70 1.18
C ILE A 46 8.76 -3.92 2.47
N ASP A 47 7.60 -3.26 2.63
CA ASP A 47 6.77 -3.40 3.83
C ASP A 47 6.32 -4.84 4.06
N LYS A 48 6.04 -5.61 3.00
CA LYS A 48 5.71 -7.04 3.12
C LYS A 48 6.86 -7.87 3.72
N HIS A 49 8.10 -7.51 3.42
CA HIS A 49 9.27 -8.14 4.06
C HIS A 49 9.35 -7.75 5.53
N LEU A 50 9.09 -6.48 5.86
CA LEU A 50 9.10 -5.98 7.24
C LEU A 50 7.99 -6.61 8.11
N GLU A 51 6.81 -6.85 7.53
CA GLU A 51 5.70 -7.57 8.19
C GLU A 51 6.06 -9.03 8.53
N THR A 52 6.86 -9.67 7.68
CA THR A 52 7.31 -11.06 7.89
C THR A 52 8.40 -11.15 8.97
N GLY A 53 9.12 -10.05 9.20
CA GLY A 53 10.12 -9.92 10.25
C GLY A 53 11.36 -9.16 9.79
N ALA A 54 11.84 -8.24 10.63
CA ALA A 54 13.08 -7.51 10.35
C ALA A 54 14.30 -8.43 10.47
N LYS A 55 15.21 -8.36 9.50
CA LYS A 55 16.52 -9.01 9.60
C LYS A 55 17.39 -8.24 10.59
N LYS A 56 18.32 -8.95 11.26
CA LYS A 56 19.27 -8.36 12.23
C LYS A 56 20.33 -7.47 11.59
N GLU A 57 20.51 -7.60 10.28
CA GLU A 57 21.44 -6.82 9.48
C GLU A 57 20.75 -6.41 8.17
N CYS A 58 21.29 -5.38 7.52
CA CYS A 58 20.78 -4.94 6.23
C CYS A 58 20.77 -6.12 5.25
N PRO A 59 19.63 -6.39 4.58
CA PRO A 59 19.50 -7.53 3.67
C PRO A 59 20.28 -7.36 2.35
N HIS A 60 20.83 -6.17 2.08
CA HIS A 60 21.53 -5.89 0.84
C HIS A 60 22.94 -6.52 0.88
N PRO A 61 23.38 -7.28 -0.14
CA PRO A 61 24.61 -8.09 -0.08
C PRO A 61 25.92 -7.31 0.08
N SER A 62 25.92 -6.01 -0.25
CA SER A 62 27.07 -5.11 -0.01
C SER A 62 26.87 -4.15 1.16
N CYS A 63 25.88 -4.37 2.02
CA CYS A 63 25.59 -3.56 3.20
C CYS A 63 25.29 -4.47 4.38
N HIS A 64 26.10 -4.39 5.44
CA HIS A 64 26.02 -5.29 6.59
C HIS A 64 25.76 -4.50 7.89
N VAL A 65 25.08 -3.35 7.77
CA VAL A 65 24.76 -2.53 8.94
C VAL A 65 23.76 -3.28 9.82
N PRO A 66 24.03 -3.43 11.12
CA PRO A 66 23.10 -4.04 12.07
C PRO A 66 21.79 -3.24 12.14
N LEU A 67 20.66 -3.93 12.22
CA LEU A 67 19.32 -3.36 12.29
C LEU A 67 18.59 -3.90 13.51
N MET A 68 17.93 -3.02 14.26
CA MET A 68 17.27 -3.38 15.52
C MET A 68 15.81 -3.78 15.35
N ASN A 69 15.10 -3.11 14.45
CA ASN A 69 13.67 -3.31 14.22
C ASN A 69 13.26 -2.77 12.84
N ALA A 70 11.98 -2.91 12.48
CA ALA A 70 11.45 -2.46 11.20
C ALA A 70 11.57 -0.93 10.98
N SER A 71 11.41 -0.13 12.04
CA SER A 71 11.56 1.34 11.95
C SER A 71 13.01 1.73 11.67
N ASP A 72 13.95 1.07 12.33
CA ASP A 72 15.39 1.24 12.11
C ASP A 72 15.80 0.79 10.70
N SER A 73 15.21 -0.31 10.22
CA SER A 73 15.38 -0.78 8.84
C SER A 73 14.91 0.26 7.83
N ARG A 74 13.75 0.88 8.07
CA ARG A 74 13.21 1.97 7.24
C ARG A 74 14.14 3.18 7.19
N ALA A 75 14.57 3.68 8.35
CA ALA A 75 15.51 4.79 8.44
C ALA A 75 16.81 4.48 7.69
N HIS A 76 17.37 3.28 7.90
CA HIS A 76 18.57 2.84 7.21
C HIS A 76 18.39 2.79 5.68
N PHE A 77 17.26 2.30 5.18
CA PHE A 77 16.97 2.27 3.74
C PHE A 77 16.85 3.67 3.13
N GLN A 78 16.30 4.62 3.87
CA GLN A 78 16.25 6.00 3.45
C GLN A 78 17.66 6.59 3.38
N ASP A 79 18.46 6.46 4.44
CA ASP A 79 19.73 7.16 4.58
C ASP A 79 20.86 6.53 3.75
N ALA A 80 21.01 5.21 3.81
CA ALA A 80 22.11 4.49 3.14
C ALA A 80 21.76 4.08 1.71
N HIS A 81 20.49 3.80 1.44
CA HIS A 81 20.02 3.26 0.17
C HIS A 81 19.17 4.22 -0.65
N TYR A 82 18.91 5.44 -0.17
CA TYR A 82 18.15 6.50 -0.86
C TYR A 82 16.71 6.07 -1.21
N ILE A 83 16.15 5.14 -0.45
CA ILE A 83 14.76 4.72 -0.58
C ILE A 83 13.91 5.70 0.23
N GLU A 84 13.62 6.85 -0.38
CA GLU A 84 12.86 7.92 0.28
C GLU A 84 11.41 7.51 0.52
N ASP A 85 10.92 7.77 1.72
CA ASP A 85 9.50 7.68 2.05
C ASP A 85 8.67 8.62 1.15
N PRO A 86 7.40 8.26 0.86
CA PRO A 86 6.51 9.17 0.19
C PRO A 86 6.40 10.42 1.07
N ARG A 87 6.63 11.60 0.52
CA ARG A 87 6.42 12.85 1.26
C ARG A 87 5.04 12.78 1.90
N SER A 88 4.98 12.95 3.22
CA SER A 88 3.71 13.10 3.92
C SER A 88 2.99 14.26 3.26
N ASN A 89 1.95 13.96 2.49
CA ASN A 89 1.12 15.01 1.94
C ASN A 89 0.40 15.60 3.15
N CYS A 90 0.85 16.75 3.66
CA CYS A 90 0.33 17.41 4.86
C CYS A 90 -1.11 17.92 4.70
N VAL A 91 -1.92 17.27 3.86
CA VAL A 91 -3.34 17.49 3.80
C VAL A 91 -3.96 16.56 4.82
N SER A 92 -4.05 17.04 6.07
CA SER A 92 -5.01 16.49 7.01
C SER A 92 -6.35 16.40 6.27
N ARG A 93 -6.87 15.18 6.09
CA ARG A 93 -8.22 15.00 5.54
C ARG A 93 -9.16 15.78 6.46
N LYS A 94 -9.60 16.95 6.02
CA LYS A 94 -10.42 17.87 6.81
C LYS A 94 -11.67 17.10 7.24
N ARG A 95 -11.88 16.97 8.55
CA ARG A 95 -13.06 16.36 9.15
C ARG A 95 -14.29 17.14 8.66
N LYS A 96 -15.33 16.46 8.18
CA LYS A 96 -16.68 17.04 8.17
C LYS A 96 -17.14 17.06 9.63
N SER A 97 -17.09 18.22 10.27
CA SER A 97 -17.99 18.51 11.38
C SER A 97 -19.31 18.94 10.74
N GLU A 98 -20.37 18.17 10.96
CA GLU A 98 -21.73 18.68 10.82
C GLU A 98 -22.22 18.99 12.24
N ASP A 99 -22.74 20.20 12.33
CA ASP A 99 -23.00 21.04 13.48
C ASP A 99 -24.16 20.48 14.33
N ASP A 100 -24.05 20.67 15.64
CA ASP A 100 -25.11 20.40 16.61
C ASP A 100 -26.16 21.51 16.49
N GLU A 101 -27.26 21.23 15.79
CA GLU A 101 -28.42 22.14 15.68
C GLU A 101 -29.63 21.51 16.38
N GLU A 102 -29.76 21.93 17.64
CA GLU A 102 -30.97 22.22 18.42
C GLU A 102 -32.28 21.47 18.12
N ASN A 103 -32.72 20.71 19.14
CA ASN A 103 -34.04 20.13 19.29
C ASN A 103 -35.12 21.19 19.56
N VAL A 104 -36.04 21.41 18.61
CA VAL A 104 -37.37 21.98 18.90
C VAL A 104 -38.45 21.13 18.21
N GLN A 105 -39.36 20.57 19.02
CA GLN A 105 -40.49 19.75 18.58
C GLN A 105 -41.78 20.56 18.38
N ASP A 106 -42.57 20.07 17.41
CA ASP A 106 -44.02 20.16 17.22
C ASP A 106 -44.66 21.39 16.56
N THR A 107 -45.21 21.20 15.35
CA THR A 107 -46.60 20.71 15.21
C THR A 107 -46.97 20.41 13.75
N LYS A 108 -47.54 19.21 13.55
CA LYS A 108 -48.61 18.89 12.58
C LYS A 108 -48.25 18.79 11.07
N GLY A 109 -48.23 17.54 10.58
CA GLY A 109 -48.82 17.22 9.27
C GLY A 109 -47.99 16.35 8.33
N GLU A 110 -48.51 15.13 8.11
CA GLU A 110 -48.33 14.26 6.92
C GLU A 110 -47.02 13.48 6.75
N ALA A 111 -47.21 12.17 6.66
CA ALA A 111 -46.18 11.15 6.63
C ALA A 111 -45.75 10.81 5.20
N LEU A 112 -44.45 10.75 4.93
CA LEU A 112 -43.90 9.94 3.83
C LEU A 112 -42.72 9.09 4.33
N LYS A 113 -43.02 7.81 4.58
CA LYS A 113 -42.02 6.76 4.77
C LYS A 113 -41.28 6.52 3.45
N TYR A 114 -40.09 7.07 3.27
CA TYR A 114 -39.20 6.62 2.19
C TYR A 114 -38.12 5.70 2.77
N LYS A 115 -38.20 4.42 2.39
CA LYS A 115 -37.30 3.36 2.82
C LYS A 115 -35.99 3.46 2.04
N SER A 116 -34.87 3.51 2.75
CA SER A 116 -33.53 3.39 2.19
C SER A 116 -33.36 2.02 1.51
N LYS A 117 -33.17 2.01 0.19
CA LYS A 117 -32.83 0.80 -0.56
C LYS A 117 -31.37 0.45 -0.30
N LYS A 118 -31.14 -0.55 0.56
CA LYS A 118 -29.90 -1.33 0.59
C LYS A 118 -30.16 -2.61 -0.18
N ALA A 119 -29.72 -2.65 -1.44
CA ALA A 119 -29.69 -3.90 -2.21
C ALA A 119 -28.36 -4.61 -1.92
N LYS A 120 -28.45 -5.73 -1.21
CA LYS A 120 -27.49 -6.83 -1.22
C LYS A 120 -28.17 -7.95 -2.02
N ASN A 121 -27.50 -8.53 -3.01
CA ASN A 121 -27.88 -9.87 -3.47
C ASN A 121 -26.61 -10.63 -3.89
N GLU A 122 -26.21 -11.56 -3.03
CA GLU A 122 -25.73 -12.92 -3.37
C GLU A 122 -26.96 -13.66 -3.99
N ASP A 123 -26.92 -14.69 -4.83
CA ASP A 123 -26.18 -15.96 -4.79
C ASP A 123 -26.58 -16.84 -6.02
N GLU A 124 -25.81 -17.90 -6.32
CA GLU A 124 -26.14 -19.28 -6.84
C GLU A 124 -27.53 -19.61 -7.49
N LYS A 125 -27.79 -20.63 -8.35
CA LYS A 125 -27.13 -21.87 -8.87
C LYS A 125 -28.13 -22.69 -9.75
N VAL A 126 -27.61 -23.63 -10.57
CA VAL A 126 -28.16 -24.95 -11.07
C VAL A 126 -29.02 -25.11 -12.35
N GLU A 127 -28.41 -25.90 -13.27
CA GLU A 127 -28.79 -27.05 -14.14
C GLU A 127 -30.12 -27.20 -14.92
N GLY A 128 -29.98 -27.78 -16.13
CA GLY A 128 -30.77 -28.94 -16.58
C GLY A 128 -31.44 -28.87 -17.96
N GLU A 129 -30.90 -29.61 -18.95
CA GLU A 129 -31.51 -30.41 -20.08
C GLU A 129 -32.68 -29.82 -20.93
N GLU A 130 -32.97 -30.11 -22.21
CA GLU A 130 -32.69 -31.20 -23.16
C GLU A 130 -33.19 -30.78 -24.59
N GLY A 131 -32.56 -31.29 -25.66
CA GLY A 131 -33.23 -31.86 -26.87
C GLY A 131 -33.88 -31.02 -28.00
N LYS A 132 -33.68 -31.51 -29.24
CA LYS A 132 -34.32 -31.26 -30.57
C LYS A 132 -33.86 -30.03 -31.38
N ASP A 133 -33.51 -30.12 -32.67
CA ASP A 133 -33.71 -31.12 -33.74
C ASP A 133 -32.46 -31.24 -34.64
#